data_AF-A0A2V8IPK3-F1
#
_entry.id   AF-A0A2V8IPK3-F1
#
_cell.length_a   1.000
_cell.length_b   1.000
_cell.length_c   1.000
_cell.angle_alpha   90.00
_cell.angle_beta   90.00
_cell.angle_gamma   90.00
#
_symmetry.space_group_name_H-M   'P 1'
#
loop_
_entity.id
_entity.type
_entity.pdbx_description
1 polymer ?
#
loop_
_entity_poly.entity_id
_entity_poly.type
_entity_poly.pdbx_seq_one_letter_code
_entity_poly.pdbx_strand_id
1 'polypeptide(L)'
;MYNVHVKKYTVSLVRERLSDALDQADRGESVLIERRGVTYRLSVDTPRESRRARSAQIEILDKAVEAGEWSWDWQDGQLRFRARRR
;
A
#
# COMPACT_ATOMS: atom_id res chain seq x y z
N MET A 1 6.77 -3.75 -18.66
CA MET A 1 7.72 -4.86 -18.45
C MET A 1 8.74 -4.42 -17.42
N TYR A 2 8.74 -4.99 -16.22
CA TYR A 2 9.78 -4.73 -15.23
C TYR A 2 10.81 -5.85 -15.30
N ASN A 3 11.98 -5.56 -15.88
CA ASN A 3 13.13 -6.48 -15.86
C ASN A 3 13.79 -6.41 -14.48
N VAL A 4 13.25 -7.17 -13.53
CA VAL A 4 13.89 -7.37 -12.23
C VAL A 4 15.07 -8.31 -12.45
N HIS A 5 16.28 -7.77 -12.47
CA HIS A 5 17.48 -8.59 -12.48
C HIS A 5 17.64 -9.22 -11.10
N VAL A 6 17.46 -10.54 -11.04
CA VAL A 6 17.57 -11.32 -9.80
C VAL A 6 18.97 -11.93 -9.75
N LYS A 7 19.77 -11.58 -8.75
CA LYS A 7 21.10 -12.16 -8.52
C LYS A 7 21.08 -13.11 -7.33
N LYS A 8 21.62 -14.32 -7.54
CA LYS A 8 21.74 -15.35 -6.51
C LYS A 8 23.17 -15.35 -5.97
N TYR A 9 23.30 -15.27 -4.66
CA TYR A 9 24.56 -15.32 -3.94
C TYR A 9 24.55 -16.46 -2.92
N THR A 10 25.71 -17.06 -2.68
CA THR A 10 25.93 -17.96 -1.55
C THR A 10 26.20 -17.14 -0.28
N VAL A 11 25.91 -17.71 0.89
CA VAL A 11 26.13 -17.04 2.19
C VAL A 11 27.58 -16.57 2.37
N SER A 12 28.54 -17.36 1.91
CA SER A 12 29.97 -17.04 2.02
C SER A 12 30.31 -15.74 1.30
N LEU A 13 29.77 -15.58 0.08
CA LEU A 13 30.00 -14.41 -0.76
C LEU A 13 29.29 -13.16 -0.22
N VAL A 14 28.07 -13.32 0.32
CA VAL A 14 27.36 -12.22 0.99
C VAL A 14 28.06 -11.79 2.28
N ARG A 15 28.71 -12.71 3.01
CA ARG A 15 29.47 -12.35 4.23
C ARG A 15 30.72 -11.53 3.92
N GLU A 16 31.42 -11.85 2.84
CA GLU A 16 32.58 -11.09 2.39
C GLU A 16 32.21 -9.76 1.73
N ARG A 17 31.05 -9.70 1.06
CA ARG A 17 30.60 -8.53 0.28
C ARG A 17 29.21 -8.05 0.69
N LEU A 18 28.99 -7.96 2.01
CA LEU A 18 27.67 -7.61 2.54
C LEU A 18 27.27 -6.20 2.12
N SER A 19 28.20 -5.24 2.15
CA SER A 19 27.96 -3.87 1.73
C SER A 19 27.50 -3.79 0.27
N ASP A 20 28.20 -4.46 -0.65
CA ASP A 20 27.82 -4.47 -2.08
C ASP A 20 26.43 -5.10 -2.30
N ALA A 21 26.10 -6.15 -1.54
CA ALA A 21 24.79 -6.80 -1.61
C ALA A 21 23.67 -5.90 -1.08
N LEU A 22 23.93 -5.10 -0.03
CA LEU A 22 23.01 -4.09 0.48
C LEU A 22 22.84 -2.95 -0.52
N ASP A 23 23.92 -2.44 -1.12
CA ASP A 23 23.87 -1.38 -2.14
C ASP A 23 23.11 -1.81 -3.40
N GLN A 24 23.15 -3.10 -3.74
CA GLN A 24 22.35 -3.66 -4.83
C GLN A 24 20.87 -3.72 -4.47
N ALA A 25 20.55 -4.19 -3.26
CA ALA A 25 19.18 -4.18 -2.76
C ALA A 25 18.61 -2.75 -2.67
N ASP A 26 19.42 -1.78 -2.26
CA ASP A 26 19.04 -0.36 -2.16
C ASP A 26 18.74 0.26 -3.53
N ARG A 27 19.44 -0.18 -4.58
CA ARG A 27 19.15 0.18 -5.98
C ARG A 27 17.93 -0.53 -6.57
N GLY A 28 17.26 -1.40 -5.80
CA GLY A 28 16.08 -2.16 -6.23
C GLY A 28 16.39 -3.46 -6.96
N GLU A 29 17.64 -3.92 -6.98
CA GLU A 29 17.99 -5.26 -7.48
C GLU A 29 17.54 -6.32 -6.47
N SER A 30 16.95 -7.41 -6.96
CA SER A 30 16.53 -8.51 -6.09
C SER A 30 17.72 -9.42 -5.79
N VAL A 31 18.20 -9.37 -4.54
CA VAL A 31 19.30 -10.20 -4.05
C VAL A 31 18.73 -11.42 -3.33
N LEU A 32 19.05 -12.60 -3.84
CA LEU A 32 18.69 -13.89 -3.24
C LEU A 32 19.92 -14.54 -2.61
N ILE A 33 19.79 -15.01 -1.37
CA ILE A 33 20.87 -15.63 -0.61
C ILE A 33 20.53 -17.09 -0.35
N GLU A 34 21.35 -18.02 -0.81
CA GLU A 34 21.10 -19.45 -0.60
C GLU A 34 21.94 -20.02 0.56
N ARG A 35 21.29 -20.75 1.47
CA ARG A 35 21.90 -21.44 2.61
C ARG A 35 21.22 -22.78 2.86
N ARG A 36 21.97 -23.89 2.77
CA ARG A 36 21.50 -25.24 3.15
C ARG A 36 20.15 -25.60 2.49
N GLY A 37 19.96 -25.25 1.21
CA GLY A 37 18.72 -25.49 0.47
C GLY A 37 17.59 -24.49 0.74
N VAL A 38 17.79 -23.48 1.59
CA VAL A 38 16.83 -22.39 1.83
C VAL A 38 17.29 -21.14 1.10
N THR A 39 16.39 -20.50 0.37
CA THR A 39 16.63 -19.22 -0.31
C THR A 39 16.01 -18.08 0.50
N TYR A 40 16.83 -17.15 0.94
CA TYR A 40 16.44 -15.90 1.57
C TYR A 40 16.39 -14.79 0.52
N ARG A 41 15.47 -13.85 0.66
CA ARG A 41 15.40 -12.65 -0.18
C ARG A 41 15.78 -11.45 0.65
N LEU A 42 16.76 -10.69 0.18
CA LEU A 42 17.10 -9.39 0.75
C LEU A 42 16.21 -8.35 0.08
N SER A 43 15.52 -7.56 0.90
CA SER A 43 14.68 -6.45 0.46
C SER A 43 14.90 -5.27 1.38
N VAL A 44 14.86 -4.07 0.82
CA VAL A 44 14.88 -2.84 1.61
C VAL A 44 13.54 -2.72 2.32
N ASP A 45 13.57 -2.67 3.64
CA ASP A 45 12.40 -2.27 4.42
C ASP A 45 12.39 -0.74 4.47
N THR A 46 11.76 -0.11 3.48
CA THR A 46 11.52 1.33 3.54
C THR A 46 10.42 1.57 4.57
N PRO A 47 10.64 2.40 5.61
CA PRO A 47 9.58 2.74 6.54
C PRO A 47 8.40 3.23 5.71
N ARG A 48 7.28 2.50 5.78
CA ARG A 48 6.08 2.85 5.03
C ARG A 48 5.71 4.25 5.46
N GLU A 49 5.89 5.23 4.56
CA GLU A 49 5.40 6.58 4.78
C GLU A 49 3.98 6.43 5.30
N SER A 50 3.71 6.96 6.49
CA SER A 50 2.36 7.02 7.00
C SER A 50 1.58 7.73 5.91
N ARG A 51 0.67 7.01 5.24
CA ARG A 51 -0.13 7.60 4.17
C ARG A 51 -0.75 8.84 4.78
N ARG A 52 -0.31 10.02 4.34
CA ARG A 52 -0.93 11.28 4.76
C ARG A 52 -2.42 11.08 4.62
N ALA A 53 -3.14 11.19 5.74
CA ALA A 53 -4.59 11.07 5.72
C ALA A 53 -5.07 12.05 4.66
N ARG A 54 -5.70 11.52 3.60
CA ARG A 54 -6.21 12.38 2.53
C ARG A 54 -7.16 13.36 3.17
N SER A 55 -6.97 14.65 2.92
CA SER A 55 -7.92 15.68 3.31
C SER A 55 -9.29 15.28 2.76
N ALA A 56 -10.31 15.26 3.62
CA ALA A 56 -11.67 14.99 3.20
C ALA A 56 -12.07 16.04 2.15
N GLN A 57 -12.46 15.59 0.96
CA GLN A 57 -12.87 16.49 -0.14
C GLN A 57 -14.30 17.03 0.04
N ILE A 58 -15.03 16.52 1.04
CA ILE A 58 -16.36 16.97 1.41
C ILE A 58 -16.25 17.54 2.82
N GLU A 59 -16.15 18.87 2.92
CA GLU A 59 -16.08 19.58 4.20
C GLU A 59 -17.46 19.79 4.84
N ILE A 60 -18.53 19.69 4.06
CA ILE A 60 -19.90 19.96 4.50
C ILE A 60 -20.72 18.67 4.33
N LEU A 61 -20.96 18.00 5.46
CA LEU A 61 -21.91 16.89 5.57
C LEU A 61 -23.25 17.45 6.04
N ASP A 62 -24.34 17.19 5.30
CA ASP A 62 -25.69 17.54 5.75
C ASP A 62 -26.01 16.79 7.05
N LYS A 63 -26.51 17.52 8.06
CA LYS A 63 -26.85 16.96 9.38
C LYS A 63 -27.87 15.83 9.31
N ALA A 64 -28.76 15.82 8.32
CA ALA A 64 -29.69 14.72 8.10
C ALA A 64 -29.01 13.44 7.60
N VAL A 65 -27.89 13.58 6.87
CA VAL A 65 -27.07 12.43 6.45
C VAL A 65 -26.23 11.91 7.62
N GLU A 66 -25.66 12.81 8.43
CA GLU A 66 -24.92 12.47 9.66
C GLU A 66 -25.79 11.71 10.67
N ALA A 67 -27.07 12.08 10.78
CA ALA A 67 -28.01 11.46 11.72
C ALA A 67 -28.42 10.01 11.36
N GLY A 68 -28.04 9.49 10.19
CA GLY A 68 -28.28 8.09 9.79
C GLY A 68 -29.73 7.73 9.43
N GLU A 69 -30.66 8.69 9.52
CA GLU A 69 -32.11 8.48 9.37
C GLU A 69 -32.64 9.14 8.08
N TRP A 70 -32.15 8.69 6.93
CA TRP A 70 -32.59 9.16 5.62
C TRP A 70 -33.12 8.03 4.74
N SER A 71 -34.11 8.34 3.92
CA SER A 71 -34.64 7.46 2.89
C SER A 71 -34.60 8.15 1.53
N TRP A 72 -34.58 7.35 0.47
CA TRP A 72 -34.77 7.83 -0.89
C TRP A 72 -36.19 7.51 -1.34
N ASP A 73 -36.91 8.51 -1.83
CA ASP A 73 -38.21 8.31 -2.45
C ASP A 73 -38.07 8.43 -3.98
N TRP A 74 -38.66 7.46 -4.68
CA TRP A 74 -38.77 7.48 -6.14
C TRP A 74 -40.04 8.22 -6.53
N GLN A 75 -39.90 9.40 -7.16
CA GLN A 75 -41.02 10.21 -7.64
C GLN A 75 -40.68 10.80 -9.02
N ASP A 76 -41.62 10.70 -9.96
CA ASP A 76 -41.54 11.33 -11.29
C ASP A 76 -40.26 10.99 -12.08
N GLY A 77 -39.77 9.75 -11.98
CA GLY A 77 -38.53 9.37 -12.68
C GLY A 77 -37.24 9.81 -11.98
N GLN A 78 -37.33 10.41 -10.79
CA GLN A 78 -36.20 10.97 -10.06
C GLN A 78 -36.10 10.40 -8.64
N LEU A 79 -34.85 10.21 -8.19
CA LEU A 79 -34.53 9.83 -6.82
C LEU A 79 -34.45 11.09 -5.97
N ARG A 80 -35.38 11.29 -5.04
CA ARG A 80 -35.42 12.46 -4.15
C ARG A 80 -34.99 12.08 -2.75
N PHE A 81 -34.09 12.88 -2.18
CA PHE A 81 -33.66 12.74 -0.78
C PHE A 81 -34.80 13.12 0.16
N ARG A 82 -35.08 12.27 1.14
CA ARG A 82 -36.03 12.56 2.21
C ARG A 82 -35.36 12.43 3.56
N ALA A 83 -35.06 13.58 4.16
CA ALA A 83 -34.77 13.67 5.58
C ALA A 83 -36.05 13.40 6.37
N ARG A 84 -36.01 12.49 7.34
CA ARG A 84 -37.13 12.28 8.25
C ARG A 84 -37.15 13.43 9.26
N ARG A 85 -38.11 14.36 9.10
CA ARG A 85 -38.32 15.42 10.10
C ARG A 85 -38.79 14.78 11.42
N ARG A 86 -38.15 15.18 12.51
CA ARG A 86 -38.50 14.82 13.88
C ARG A 86 -39.87 15.37 14.25
#